data_AF-A0A143XDJ3-F1
#
_entry.id   AF-A0A143XDJ3-F1
#
_cell.length_a   1.000
_cell.length_b   1.000
_cell.length_c   1.000
_cell.angle_alpha   90.00
_cell.angle_beta   90.00
_cell.angle_gamma   90.00
#
_symmetry.space_group_name_H-M   'P 1'
#
loop_
_entity.id
_entity.type
_entity.pdbx_description
1 polymer ?
#
loop_
_entity_poly.entity_id
_entity_poly.type
_entity_poly.pdbx_seq_one_letter_code
_entity_poly.pdbx_strand_id
1 'polypeptide(L)'
;MLNSIRKNKTGIILMLFSSIFVCIGQLLWKLSAEQGIFVLFMGFVSYGVGALLMLVAYRFGKLSVLQPMLSLNYVLSIVLAALVLNEYISVMKGVGVFVIIAGVILIAGGDEE
;
A
#
# COMPACT_ATOMS: atom_id res chain seq x y z
N MET A 1 -9.71 20.17 -3.86
CA MET A 1 -8.46 19.44 -3.46
C MET A 1 -8.21 19.25 -1.94
N LEU A 2 -7.90 20.29 -1.13
CA LEU A 2 -7.46 20.12 0.29
C LEU A 2 -8.56 19.71 1.29
N ASN A 3 -9.83 20.07 1.03
CA ASN A 3 -10.93 19.80 1.96
C ASN A 3 -11.41 18.34 1.96
N SER A 4 -11.38 17.66 0.80
CA SER A 4 -11.73 16.22 0.70
C SER A 4 -10.67 15.34 1.39
N ILE A 5 -9.39 15.68 1.21
CA ILE A 5 -8.25 15.06 1.92
C ILE A 5 -8.32 15.33 3.42
N ARG A 6 -8.70 16.54 3.85
CA ARG A 6 -8.83 16.88 5.28
C ARG A 6 -10.01 16.17 5.94
N LYS A 7 -11.10 15.91 5.23
CA LYS A 7 -12.27 15.18 5.74
C LYS A 7 -12.03 13.66 5.82
N ASN A 8 -11.28 13.10 4.87
CA ASN A 8 -10.92 11.67 4.82
C ASN A 8 -9.53 11.36 5.41
N LYS A 9 -8.91 12.32 6.11
CA LYS A 9 -7.52 12.22 6.60
C LYS A 9 -7.30 10.98 7.46
N THR A 10 -8.27 10.66 8.30
CA THR A 10 -8.24 9.48 9.18
C THR A 10 -8.24 8.19 8.36
N GLY A 11 -9.10 8.08 7.33
CA GLY A 11 -9.12 6.91 6.44
C GLY A 11 -7.83 6.74 5.65
N ILE A 12 -7.26 7.84 5.13
CA ILE A 12 -5.99 7.81 4.39
C ILE A 12 -4.84 7.33 5.28
N ILE A 13 -4.72 7.86 6.49
CA ILE A 13 -3.68 7.45 7.44
C ILE A 13 -3.84 5.97 7.81
N LEU A 14 -5.08 5.54 8.07
CA LEU A 14 -5.37 4.14 8.39
C LEU A 14 -5.03 3.21 7.23
N MET A 15 -5.28 3.65 5.99
CA MET A 15 -4.99 2.86 4.79
C MET A 15 -3.49 2.80 4.46
N LEU A 16 -2.74 3.87 4.72
CA LEU A 16 -1.28 3.84 4.64
C LEU A 16 -0.69 2.90 5.70
N PHE A 17 -1.24 2.94 6.92
CA PHE A 17 -0.81 2.04 7.99
C PHE A 17 -1.14 0.57 7.67
N SER A 18 -2.36 0.32 7.16
CA SER A 18 -2.76 -1.02 6.70
C SER A 18 -1.85 -1.50 5.56
N SER A 19 -1.43 -0.58 4.70
CA SER A 19 -0.59 -0.89 3.56
C SER A 19 0.79 -1.39 3.94
N ILE A 20 1.35 -0.89 5.05
CA ILE A 20 2.62 -1.39 5.60
C ILE A 20 2.49 -2.86 6.01
N PHE A 21 1.41 -3.22 6.71
CA PHE A 21 1.14 -4.61 7.10
C PHE A 21 0.95 -5.54 5.90
N VAL A 22 0.23 -5.05 4.88
CA VAL A 22 0.07 -5.77 3.61
C VAL A 22 1.41 -5.97 2.90
N CYS A 23 2.24 -4.94 2.80
CA CYS A 23 3.59 -5.02 2.23
C CYS A 23 4.45 -6.06 2.97
N ILE A 24 4.44 -6.03 4.31
CA ILE A 24 5.18 -6.99 5.13
C ILE A 24 4.68 -8.40 4.86
N GLY A 25 3.36 -8.61 4.78
CA GLY A 25 2.77 -9.90 4.43
C GLY A 25 3.21 -10.41 3.05
N GLN A 26 3.18 -9.54 2.04
CA GLN A 26 3.65 -9.86 0.69
C GLN A 26 5.15 -10.20 0.66
N LEU A 27 5.96 -9.46 1.41
CA LEU A 27 7.40 -9.68 1.51
C LEU A 27 7.72 -11.00 2.22
N LEU A 28 7.00 -11.31 3.30
CA LEU A 28 7.10 -12.59 4.01
C LEU A 28 6.72 -13.77 3.11
N TRP A 29 5.70 -13.63 2.26
CA TRP A 29 5.40 -14.67 1.26
C TRP A 29 6.53 -14.85 0.25
N LYS A 30 7.19 -13.77 -0.16
CA LYS A 30 8.36 -13.86 -1.04
C LYS A 30 9.52 -14.58 -0.36
N LEU A 31 9.77 -14.30 0.93
CA LEU A 31 10.78 -15.01 1.74
C LEU A 31 10.39 -16.45 2.10
N SER A 32 9.09 -16.76 2.15
CA SER A 32 8.60 -18.10 2.49
C SER A 32 9.01 -19.16 1.48
N ALA A 33 9.32 -18.76 0.25
CA ALA A 33 9.88 -19.65 -0.75
C ALA A 33 11.23 -20.26 -0.31
N GLU A 34 12.01 -19.56 0.51
CA GLU A 34 13.30 -20.04 1.04
C GLU A 34 13.21 -20.52 2.50
N GLN A 35 12.40 -19.86 3.33
CA GLN A 35 12.35 -20.10 4.79
C GLN A 35 11.26 -21.09 5.24
N GLY A 36 10.41 -21.56 4.32
CA GLY A 36 9.41 -22.59 4.58
C GLY A 36 8.06 -22.08 5.11
N ILE A 37 7.20 -23.03 5.49
CA ILE A 37 5.76 -22.81 5.68
C ILE A 37 5.40 -21.93 6.89
N PHE A 38 6.29 -21.84 7.88
CA PHE A 38 6.07 -21.01 9.07
C PHE A 38 6.04 -19.51 8.71
N VAL A 39 6.93 -19.10 7.81
CA VAL A 39 7.00 -17.72 7.29
C VAL A 39 5.80 -17.40 6.41
N LEU A 40 5.29 -18.40 5.69
CA LEU A 40 4.05 -18.28 4.90
C LEU A 40 2.85 -17.96 5.81
N PHE A 41 2.73 -18.65 6.94
CA PHE A 41 1.69 -18.41 7.93
C PHE A 41 1.81 -17.01 8.57
N MET A 42 3.03 -16.60 8.91
CA MET A 42 3.31 -15.27 9.46
C MET A 42 2.96 -14.15 8.45
N GLY A 43 3.26 -14.37 7.17
CA GLY A 43 2.85 -13.50 6.07
C GLY A 43 1.33 -13.43 5.92
N PHE A 44 0.64 -14.57 6.02
CA PHE A 44 -0.81 -14.65 5.96
C PHE A 44 -1.48 -13.86 7.10
N VAL A 45 -1.00 -14.01 8.34
CA VAL A 45 -1.53 -13.26 9.50
C VAL A 45 -1.30 -11.76 9.32
N SER A 46 -0.09 -11.35 8.93
CA SER A 46 0.23 -9.92 8.71
C SER A 46 -0.61 -9.30 7.60
N TYR A 47 -0.76 -10.02 6.48
CA TYR A 47 -1.61 -9.60 5.37
C TYR A 47 -3.08 -9.51 5.79
N GLY A 48 -3.57 -10.49 6.56
CA GLY A 48 -4.93 -10.50 7.10
C GLY A 48 -5.21 -9.29 8.00
N VAL A 49 -4.29 -8.95 8.91
CA VAL A 49 -4.39 -7.75 9.75
C VAL A 49 -4.41 -6.48 8.89
N GLY A 50 -3.55 -6.41 7.87
CA GLY A 50 -3.54 -5.31 6.90
C GLY A 50 -4.86 -5.19 6.13
N ALA A 51 -5.45 -6.31 5.71
CA ALA A 51 -6.75 -6.32 5.02
C ALA A 51 -7.91 -5.88 5.94
N LEU A 52 -7.91 -6.30 7.21
CA LEU A 52 -8.91 -5.85 8.19
C LEU A 52 -8.80 -4.35 8.46
N LEU A 53 -7.58 -3.83 8.63
CA LEU A 53 -7.34 -2.40 8.78
C LEU A 53 -7.80 -1.61 7.53
N MET A 54 -7.60 -2.16 6.34
CA MET A 54 -8.09 -1.58 5.09
C MET A 54 -9.62 -1.51 5.05
N LEU A 55 -10.31 -2.57 5.48
CA LEU A 55 -11.77 -2.56 5.59
C LEU A 55 -12.27 -1.50 6.58
N VAL A 56 -11.58 -1.34 7.71
CA VAL A 56 -11.88 -0.27 8.66
C VAL A 56 -11.64 1.10 8.02
N ALA A 57 -10.56 1.27 7.24
CA ALA A 57 -10.25 2.52 6.55
C ALA A 57 -11.36 2.95 5.57
N TYR A 58 -11.98 1.98 4.87
CA TYR A 58 -13.15 2.24 4.01
C TYR A 58 -14.36 2.78 4.75
N ARG A 59 -14.45 2.61 6.08
CA ARG A 59 -15.51 3.20 6.88
C ARG A 59 -15.29 4.70 7.17
N PHE A 60 -14.05 5.18 7.01
CA PHE A 60 -13.63 6.55 7.36
C PHE A 60 -13.29 7.43 6.15
N GLY A 61 -13.52 6.97 4.92
CA GLY A 61 -13.32 7.77 3.72
C GLY A 61 -14.03 7.24 2.48
N LYS A 62 -14.10 8.07 1.45
CA LYS A 62 -14.70 7.69 0.16
C LYS A 62 -13.81 6.65 -0.54
N LEU A 63 -14.43 5.58 -1.05
CA LEU A 63 -13.75 4.53 -1.85
C LEU A 63 -12.95 5.11 -3.03
N SER A 64 -13.47 6.15 -3.69
CA SER A 64 -12.81 6.85 -4.81
C SER A 64 -11.46 7.48 -4.45
N VAL A 65 -11.24 7.86 -3.18
CA VAL A 65 -9.97 8.43 -2.71
C VAL A 65 -9.06 7.34 -2.13
N LEU A 66 -9.66 6.34 -1.48
CA LEU A 66 -8.94 5.25 -0.83
C LEU A 66 -8.34 4.26 -1.86
N GLN A 67 -9.03 3.94 -2.96
CA GLN A 67 -8.47 3.04 -3.97
C GLN A 67 -7.15 3.55 -4.59
N PRO A 68 -7.03 4.83 -5.01
CA PRO A 68 -5.76 5.40 -5.43
C PRO A 68 -4.69 5.35 -4.33
N MET A 69 -5.09 5.60 -3.07
CA MET A 69 -4.17 5.46 -1.93
C MET A 69 -3.72 4.01 -1.71
N LEU A 70 -4.54 3.02 -2.04
CA LEU A 70 -4.13 1.62 -2.03
C LEU A 70 -3.08 1.35 -3.11
N SER A 71 -3.14 2.00 -4.27
CA SER A 71 -2.11 1.87 -5.30
C SER A 71 -0.74 2.39 -4.86
N LEU A 72 -0.66 3.29 -3.87
CA LEU A 72 0.61 3.69 -3.22
C LEU A 72 1.27 2.53 -2.44
N ASN A 73 0.51 1.53 -2.02
CA ASN A 73 1.04 0.32 -1.40
C ASN A 73 2.04 -0.39 -2.33
N TYR A 74 1.80 -0.38 -3.65
CA TYR A 74 2.76 -0.93 -4.63
C TYR A 74 4.11 -0.20 -4.59
N VAL A 75 4.09 1.12 -4.44
CA VAL A 75 5.31 1.92 -4.31
C VAL A 75 6.06 1.54 -3.02
N LEU A 76 5.34 1.46 -1.90
CA LEU A 76 5.89 1.05 -0.62
C LEU A 76 6.48 -0.36 -0.68
N SER A 77 5.78 -1.29 -1.33
CA SER A 77 6.21 -2.69 -1.48
C SER A 77 7.50 -2.80 -2.29
N ILE A 78 7.63 -2.02 -3.37
CA ILE A 78 8.87 -1.94 -4.17
C ILE A 78 10.02 -1.38 -3.32
N VAL A 79 9.80 -0.30 -2.56
CA VAL A 79 10.83 0.30 -1.70
C VAL A 79 11.26 -0.66 -0.59
N LEU A 80 10.30 -1.31 0.08
CA LEU A 80 10.57 -2.33 1.11
C LEU A 80 11.33 -3.53 0.54
N ALA A 81 10.95 -4.00 -0.65
CA ALA A 81 11.67 -5.07 -1.33
C ALA A 81 13.11 -4.66 -1.68
N ALA A 82 13.35 -3.42 -2.12
CA ALA A 82 14.70 -2.90 -2.33
C ALA A 82 15.53 -2.94 -1.04
N LEU A 83 14.97 -2.44 0.06
CA LEU A 83 15.70 -2.28 1.32
C LEU A 83 15.96 -3.62 2.02
N VAL A 84 14.97 -4.53 2.02
CA VAL A 84 15.05 -5.79 2.76
C VAL A 84 15.64 -6.93 1.94
N LEU A 85 15.28 -7.05 0.65
CA LEU A 85 15.81 -8.11 -0.23
C LEU A 85 17.05 -7.67 -1.02
N ASN A 86 17.46 -6.40 -0.97
CA ASN A 86 18.56 -5.85 -1.78
C ASN A 86 18.42 -6.14 -3.29
N GLU A 87 17.18 -6.24 -3.79
CA GLU A 87 16.95 -6.45 -5.22
C GLU A 87 17.37 -5.21 -6.01
N TYR A 88 18.12 -5.42 -7.10
CA TYR A 88 18.43 -4.36 -8.06
C TYR A 88 17.14 -3.81 -8.66
N ILE A 89 16.74 -2.62 -8.19
CA ILE A 89 15.63 -1.89 -8.77
C ILE A 89 16.12 -1.24 -10.06
N SER A 90 15.69 -1.79 -11.18
CA SER A 90 15.89 -1.18 -12.50
C SER A 90 15.27 0.23 -12.54
N VAL A 91 15.93 1.16 -13.25
CA VAL A 91 15.46 2.54 -13.48
C VAL A 91 14.00 2.57 -13.99
N MET A 92 13.60 1.56 -14.78
CA MET A 92 12.23 1.40 -15.27
C MET A 92 11.19 1.26 -14.13
N LYS A 93 11.53 0.60 -13.02
CA LYS A 93 10.63 0.49 -11.85
C LYS A 93 10.48 1.86 -11.17
N GLY A 94 11.53 2.66 -11.12
CA GLY A 94 11.49 4.02 -10.57
C GLY A 94 10.57 4.95 -11.37
N VAL A 95 10.65 4.90 -12.71
CA VAL A 95 9.74 5.65 -13.60
C VAL A 95 8.29 5.18 -13.42
N GLY A 96 8.05 3.86 -13.34
CA GLY A 96 6.72 3.31 -13.08
C GLY A 96 6.11 3.79 -11.76
N VAL A 97 6.90 3.82 -10.69
CA VAL A 97 6.50 4.38 -9.39
C VAL A 97 6.10 5.86 -9.53
N PHE A 98 6.89 6.66 -10.26
CA PHE A 98 6.60 8.08 -10.45
C PHE A 98 5.28 8.30 -11.19
N VAL A 99 5.01 7.50 -12.22
CA VAL A 99 3.74 7.54 -12.98
C VAL A 99 2.55 7.15 -12.10
N ILE A 100 2.69 6.12 -11.25
CA ILE A 100 1.64 5.73 -10.30
C ILE A 100 1.36 6.86 -9.31
N ILE A 101 2.39 7.46 -8.72
CA ILE A 101 2.23 8.59 -7.78
C ILE A 101 1.52 9.76 -8.47
N ALA A 102 1.93 10.11 -9.69
CA ALA A 102 1.30 11.19 -10.45
C ALA A 102 -0.19 10.89 -10.75
N GLY A 103 -0.51 9.67 -11.16
CA GLY A 103 -1.89 9.23 -11.40
C GLY A 103 -2.75 9.30 -10.13
N VAL A 104 -2.19 8.88 -8.99
CA VAL A 104 -2.87 8.94 -7.69
C VAL A 104 -3.16 10.39 -7.28
N ILE A 105 -2.21 11.31 -7.47
CA ILE A 105 -2.41 12.74 -7.18
C ILE A 105 -3.52 13.33 -8.07
N LEU A 106 -3.54 12.94 -9.35
CA LEU A 106 -4.53 13.41 -10.32
C LEU A 106 -5.95 12.93 -9.98
N ILE A 107 -6.10 11.64 -9.60
CA ILE A 107 -7.39 11.06 -9.21
C ILE A 107 -7.84 11.63 -7.85
N ALA A 108 -6.96 11.69 -6.85
CA ALA A 108 -7.30 12.22 -5.54
C ALA A 108 -7.60 13.73 -5.56
N GLY A 109 -7.08 14.46 -6.56
CA GLY A 109 -7.34 15.87 -6.75
C GLY A 109 -8.66 16.18 -7.47
N GLY A 110 -9.16 15.25 -8.29
CA GLY A 110 -10.37 15.42 -9.11
C GLY A 110 -11.69 14.98 -8.44
N ASP A 111 -11.65 14.38 -7.25
CA ASP A 111 -12.85 13.99 -6.48
C ASP A 111 -13.48 15.23 -5.81
N GLU A 112 -13.98 16.15 -6.64
CA GLU A 112 -14.78 17.31 -6.26
C GLU A 112 -16.27 16.98 -6.44
N GLU A 113 -16.81 16.28 -5.44
CA GLU A 113 -18.18 16.47 -4.95
C GLU A 113 -18.13 16.82 -3.46
#